data_AF-F6EM84-F1
#
_entry.id   AF-F6EM84-F1
#
_cell.length_a   1.000
_cell.length_b   1.000
_cell.length_c   1.000
_cell.angle_alpha   90.00
_cell.angle_beta   90.00
_cell.angle_gamma   90.00
#
_symmetry.space_group_name_H-M   'P 1'
#
loop_
_entity.id
_entity.type
_entity.pdbx_description
1 polymer ?
#
loop_
_entity_poly.entity_id
_entity_poly.type
_entity_poly.pdbx_seq_one_letter_code
_entity_poly.pdbx_strand_id
1 'polypeptide(L)'
;MPVSRKFIAIVAAVAVISALGVAAVIAAQAHFRGDEPHRPHLTVYSAGNAKEVDAFQYCDLVKLAEASQRWAQQQPLSPEQEIEATIDFADTCDPEGQPALIDIRPDETVQISLPKEIAGAPWSLLALYEDSEAREIDVIDDMHGPSERRSISLPTFNDDGLALRIVEIKLPMGIVDASTGEQSIVSHATWAIHTQIMR
;
A
#
# COMPACT_ATOMS: atom_id res chain seq x y z
N MET A 1 -47.82 -13.96 -41.88
CA MET A 1 -48.34 -12.58 -41.84
C MET A 1 -47.23 -11.64 -42.30
N PRO A 2 -47.44 -10.76 -43.29
CA PRO A 2 -46.39 -9.85 -43.73
C PRO A 2 -46.06 -8.85 -42.62
N VAL A 3 -44.81 -8.83 -42.16
CA VAL A 3 -44.36 -7.89 -41.13
C VAL A 3 -44.36 -6.49 -41.74
N SER A 4 -45.06 -5.54 -41.10
CA SER A 4 -45.13 -4.17 -41.63
C SER A 4 -43.74 -3.51 -41.57
N ARG A 5 -43.37 -2.73 -42.60
CA ARG A 5 -42.11 -1.96 -42.63
C ARG A 5 -41.91 -1.11 -41.36
N LYS A 6 -42.99 -0.63 -40.76
CA LYS A 6 -42.99 0.13 -39.49
C LYS A 6 -42.55 -0.75 -38.31
N PHE A 7 -43.01 -2.00 -38.27
CA PHE A 7 -42.63 -2.95 -37.23
C PHE A 7 -41.14 -3.31 -37.32
N ILE A 8 -40.61 -3.51 -38.54
CA ILE A 8 -39.18 -3.75 -38.77
C ILE A 8 -38.35 -2.54 -38.31
N ALA A 9 -38.78 -1.32 -38.64
CA ALA A 9 -38.09 -0.09 -38.25
C ALA A 9 -38.02 0.08 -36.73
N ILE A 10 -39.11 -0.21 -36.01
CA ILE A 10 -39.15 -0.13 -34.54
C ILE A 10 -38.20 -1.16 -33.92
N VAL A 11 -38.25 -2.41 -34.37
CA VAL A 11 -37.36 -3.47 -33.84
C VAL A 11 -35.89 -3.12 -34.10
N ALA A 12 -35.56 -2.62 -35.29
CA ALA A 12 -34.21 -2.18 -35.62
C ALA A 12 -33.76 -1.01 -34.73
N ALA A 13 -34.62 -0.01 -34.52
CA ALA A 13 -34.32 1.13 -33.66
C ALA A 13 -34.08 0.71 -32.20
N VAL A 14 -34.92 -0.18 -31.67
CA VAL A 14 -34.77 -0.72 -30.31
C VAL A 14 -33.47 -1.51 -30.18
N ALA A 15 -33.13 -2.35 -31.16
CA ALA A 15 -31.89 -3.13 -31.17
C ALA A 15 -30.63 -2.23 -31.21
N VAL A 16 -30.68 -1.13 -31.97
CA VAL A 16 -29.58 -0.16 -32.01
C VAL A 16 -29.43 0.56 -30.66
N ILE A 17 -30.54 1.00 -30.05
CA ILE A 17 -30.51 1.69 -28.76
C ILE A 17 -29.97 0.78 -27.66
N SER A 18 -30.40 -0.48 -27.61
CA SER A 18 -29.90 -1.44 -26.61
C SER A 18 -28.43 -1.80 -26.84
N ALA A 19 -27.99 -1.98 -28.09
CA ALA A 19 -26.58 -2.19 -28.40
C ALA A 19 -25.70 -1.00 -27.97
N LEU A 20 -26.14 0.23 -28.22
CA LEU A 20 -25.44 1.44 -27.77
C LEU A 20 -25.40 1.56 -26.24
N GLY A 21 -26.49 1.21 -25.55
CA GLY A 21 -26.52 1.18 -24.09
C GLY A 21 -25.54 0.18 -23.49
N VAL A 22 -25.51 -1.04 -24.02
CA VAL A 22 -24.56 -2.08 -23.59
C VAL A 22 -23.12 -1.65 -23.86
N ALA A 23 -22.85 -1.07 -25.04
CA ALA A 23 -21.51 -0.56 -25.37
C ALA A 23 -21.06 0.56 -24.42
N ALA A 24 -21.97 1.47 -24.04
CA ALA A 24 -21.67 2.55 -23.09
C ALA A 24 -21.37 2.01 -21.69
N VAL A 25 -22.12 1.00 -21.22
CA VAL A 25 -21.85 0.35 -19.93
C VAL A 25 -20.49 -0.38 -19.96
N ILE A 26 -20.19 -1.13 -21.02
CA ILE A 26 -18.89 -1.81 -21.18
C ILE A 26 -17.75 -0.79 -21.20
N ALA A 27 -17.90 0.31 -21.94
CA ALA A 27 -16.89 1.37 -22.02
C ALA A 27 -16.70 2.06 -20.67
N ALA A 28 -17.78 2.37 -19.95
CA ALA A 28 -17.71 2.91 -18.60
C ALA A 28 -16.99 1.93 -17.66
N GLN A 29 -17.36 0.64 -17.70
CA GLN A 29 -16.76 -0.37 -16.85
C GLN A 29 -15.28 -0.63 -17.19
N ALA A 30 -14.88 -0.51 -18.46
CA ALA A 30 -13.48 -0.58 -18.88
C ALA A 30 -12.70 0.67 -18.44
N HIS A 31 -13.32 1.84 -18.44
CA HIS A 31 -12.70 3.08 -17.97
C HIS A 31 -12.59 3.15 -16.43
N PHE A 32 -13.52 2.51 -15.72
CA PHE A 32 -13.52 2.38 -14.25
C PHE A 32 -12.80 1.12 -13.74
N ARG A 33 -12.42 0.19 -14.61
CA ARG A 33 -11.46 -0.87 -14.26
C ARG A 33 -10.12 -0.18 -14.12
N GLY A 34 -9.79 0.13 -12.87
CA GLY A 34 -8.61 0.88 -12.49
C GLY A 34 -7.35 0.35 -13.17
N ASP A 35 -6.46 1.29 -13.44
CA ASP A 35 -5.08 1.05 -13.83
C ASP A 35 -4.45 -0.01 -12.92
N GLU A 36 -3.43 -0.70 -13.45
CA GLU A 36 -2.52 -1.56 -12.69
C GLU A 36 -2.29 -0.99 -11.28
N PRO A 37 -2.46 -1.78 -10.19
CA PRO A 37 -2.65 -1.22 -8.86
C PRO A 37 -1.54 -0.22 -8.56
N HIS A 38 -1.88 1.07 -8.60
CA HIS A 38 -0.88 2.12 -8.56
C HIS A 38 -0.22 2.05 -7.18
N ARG A 39 1.02 1.57 -7.13
CA ARG A 39 1.79 1.47 -5.89
C ARG A 39 2.06 2.90 -5.44
N PRO A 40 1.56 3.33 -4.26
CA PRO A 40 1.79 4.69 -3.84
C PRO A 40 3.25 4.87 -3.42
N HIS A 41 3.84 5.99 -3.81
CA HIS A 41 5.15 6.42 -3.37
C HIS A 41 5.01 7.58 -2.38
N LEU A 42 5.93 7.67 -1.42
CA LEU A 42 6.07 8.84 -0.57
C LEU A 42 6.91 9.89 -1.29
N THR A 43 6.76 11.16 -0.92
CA THR A 43 7.75 12.18 -1.28
C THR A 43 8.47 12.65 -0.03
N VAL A 44 9.79 12.46 0.01
CA VAL A 44 10.65 12.90 1.10
C VAL A 44 11.41 14.14 0.66
N TYR A 45 11.38 15.18 1.49
CA TYR A 45 12.10 16.42 1.30
C TYR A 45 13.16 16.61 2.39
N SER A 46 14.40 16.84 2.00
CA SER A 46 15.51 17.16 2.89
C SER A 46 16.67 17.80 2.11
N ALA A 47 17.48 18.65 2.74
CA ALA A 47 18.63 19.31 2.11
C ALA A 47 18.29 20.12 0.85
N GLY A 48 17.05 20.60 0.74
CA GLY A 48 16.52 21.29 -0.45
C GLY A 48 16.21 20.37 -1.64
N ASN A 49 16.25 19.05 -1.47
CA ASN A 49 15.94 18.05 -2.47
C ASN A 49 14.61 17.35 -2.16
N ALA A 50 13.95 16.85 -3.21
CA ALA A 50 12.79 15.98 -3.12
C ALA A 50 13.13 14.62 -3.73
N LYS A 51 12.70 13.53 -3.08
CA LYS A 51 12.88 12.17 -3.58
C LYS A 51 11.59 11.38 -3.40
N GLU A 52 11.14 10.74 -4.48
CA GLU A 52 10.08 9.74 -4.43
C GLU A 52 10.65 8.44 -3.84
N VAL A 53 9.90 7.84 -2.93
CA VAL A 53 10.26 6.61 -2.22
C VAL A 53 9.18 5.59 -2.45
N ASP A 54 9.53 4.53 -3.18
CA ASP A 54 8.68 3.36 -3.38
C ASP A 54 8.57 2.52 -2.10
N ALA A 55 7.57 1.65 -2.06
CA ALA A 55 7.42 0.71 -0.96
C ALA A 55 8.63 -0.23 -0.90
N PHE A 56 9.21 -0.39 0.29
CA PHE A 56 10.18 -1.43 0.59
C PHE A 56 9.54 -2.81 0.46
N GLN A 57 8.28 -2.96 0.87
CA GLN A 57 7.50 -4.16 0.62
C GLN A 57 6.04 -3.75 0.42
N TYR A 58 5.35 -4.41 -0.52
CA TYR A 58 3.94 -4.19 -0.78
C TYR A 58 3.23 -5.51 -1.10
N CYS A 59 2.17 -5.81 -0.37
CA CYS A 59 1.30 -6.95 -0.57
C CYS A 59 -0.04 -6.49 -1.14
N ASP A 60 -0.49 -7.16 -2.19
CA ASP A 60 -1.79 -6.91 -2.79
C ASP A 60 -2.88 -7.55 -1.91
N LEU A 61 -3.61 -6.72 -1.17
CA LEU A 61 -4.66 -7.17 -0.26
C LEU A 61 -5.79 -7.93 -0.96
N VAL A 62 -6.06 -7.65 -2.23
CA VAL A 62 -7.10 -8.36 -2.99
C VAL A 62 -6.62 -9.77 -3.28
N LYS A 63 -5.40 -9.92 -3.82
CA LYS A 63 -4.81 -11.24 -4.07
C LYS A 63 -4.65 -12.04 -2.78
N LEU A 64 -4.22 -11.38 -1.70
CA LEU A 64 -4.06 -12.00 -0.40
C LEU A 64 -5.39 -12.53 0.15
N ALA A 65 -6.47 -11.74 0.04
CA ALA A 65 -7.81 -12.16 0.45
C ALA A 65 -8.33 -13.33 -0.40
N GLU A 66 -8.09 -13.32 -1.71
CA GLU A 66 -8.48 -14.41 -2.62
C GLU A 66 -7.72 -15.71 -2.31
N ALA A 67 -6.41 -15.63 -2.07
CA ALA A 67 -5.60 -16.77 -1.65
C ALA A 67 -6.10 -17.32 -0.31
N SER A 68 -6.34 -16.45 0.67
CA SER A 68 -6.89 -16.83 1.98
C SER A 68 -8.21 -17.61 1.86
N GLN A 69 -9.16 -17.10 1.07
CA GLN A 69 -10.44 -17.75 0.85
C GLN A 69 -10.30 -19.10 0.13
N ARG A 70 -9.39 -19.19 -0.84
CA ARG A 70 -9.15 -20.41 -1.63
C ARG A 70 -8.68 -21.55 -0.73
N TRP A 71 -7.71 -21.28 0.15
CA TRP A 71 -7.14 -22.29 1.03
C TRP A 71 -8.02 -22.61 2.24
N ALA A 72 -8.83 -21.66 2.72
CA ALA A 72 -9.82 -21.91 3.75
C ALA A 72 -10.85 -22.99 3.33
N GLN A 73 -11.23 -23.05 2.04
CA GLN A 73 -12.19 -24.02 1.52
C GLN A 73 -11.62 -25.45 1.37
N GLN A 74 -10.30 -25.63 1.51
CA GLN A 74 -9.62 -26.90 1.25
C GLN A 74 -9.17 -27.63 2.52
N GLN A 75 -9.56 -27.14 3.70
CA GLN A 75 -9.14 -27.73 4.98
C GLN A 75 -9.82 -29.09 5.27
N PRO A 76 -9.10 -30.09 5.82
CA PRO A 76 -7.68 -30.05 6.18
C PRO A 76 -6.76 -30.22 4.97
N LEU A 77 -5.65 -29.48 4.96
CA LEU A 77 -4.63 -29.57 3.91
C LEU A 77 -3.75 -30.81 4.11
N SER A 78 -3.31 -31.43 3.02
CA SER A 78 -2.18 -32.36 3.06
C SER A 78 -0.86 -31.59 3.27
N PRO A 79 0.23 -32.25 3.72
CA PRO A 79 1.53 -31.60 3.84
C PRO A 79 2.04 -30.95 2.54
N GLU A 80 1.68 -31.52 1.38
CA GLU A 80 2.03 -30.96 0.06
C GLU A 80 1.25 -29.68 -0.22
N GLN A 81 -0.05 -29.67 0.13
CA GLN A 81 -0.92 -28.51 -0.02
C GLN A 81 -0.56 -27.37 0.96
N GLU A 82 -0.03 -27.69 2.15
CA GLU A 82 0.47 -26.67 3.08
C GLU A 82 1.65 -25.88 2.47
N ILE A 83 2.53 -26.56 1.73
CA ILE A 83 3.65 -25.91 1.03
C ILE A 83 3.12 -25.03 -0.11
N GLU A 84 2.19 -25.54 -0.91
CA GLU A 84 1.57 -24.77 -2.00
C GLU A 84 0.86 -23.52 -1.48
N ALA A 85 0.13 -23.63 -0.36
CA ALA A 85 -0.52 -22.49 0.26
C ALA A 85 0.50 -21.43 0.70
N THR A 86 1.60 -21.87 1.32
CA THR A 86 2.67 -20.96 1.75
C THR A 86 3.27 -20.18 0.58
N ILE A 87 3.50 -20.86 -0.56
CA ILE A 87 4.01 -20.22 -1.77
C ILE A 87 2.98 -19.25 -2.37
N ASP A 88 1.71 -19.67 -2.48
CA ASP A 88 0.63 -18.82 -3.02
C ASP A 88 0.43 -17.55 -2.18
N PHE A 89 0.59 -17.62 -0.84
CA PHE A 89 0.61 -16.42 0.01
C PHE A 89 1.84 -15.55 -0.23
N ALA A 90 3.04 -16.13 -0.34
CA ALA A 90 4.26 -15.38 -0.61
C ALA A 90 4.20 -14.61 -1.95
N ASP A 91 3.60 -15.22 -2.98
CA ASP A 91 3.42 -14.61 -4.31
C ASP A 91 2.41 -13.44 -4.34
N THR A 92 1.70 -13.19 -3.24
CA THR A 92 0.81 -12.02 -3.11
C THR A 92 1.54 -10.74 -2.76
N CYS A 93 2.81 -10.86 -2.35
CA CYS A 93 3.68 -9.74 -1.99
C CYS A 93 4.77 -9.54 -3.03
N ASP A 94 5.07 -8.28 -3.32
CA ASP A 94 6.25 -7.91 -4.08
C ASP A 94 7.50 -8.27 -3.24
N PRO A 95 8.60 -8.72 -3.87
CA PRO A 95 9.86 -8.95 -3.16
C PRO A 95 10.33 -7.71 -2.40
N GLU A 96 10.99 -7.90 -1.27
CA GLU A 96 11.57 -6.80 -0.51
C GLU A 96 12.57 -6.00 -1.36
N GLY A 97 12.41 -4.68 -1.35
CA GLY A 97 13.27 -3.71 -2.00
C GLY A 97 14.47 -3.32 -1.14
N GLN A 98 15.03 -2.15 -1.44
CA GLN A 98 16.06 -1.53 -0.61
C GLN A 98 15.51 -0.29 0.06
N PRO A 99 15.87 0.00 1.33
CA PRO A 99 15.52 1.27 1.95
C PRO A 99 16.04 2.45 1.13
N ALA A 100 15.21 3.49 0.99
CA ALA A 100 15.63 4.70 0.32
C ALA A 100 16.65 5.45 1.20
N LEU A 101 17.84 5.71 0.66
CA LEU A 101 18.83 6.55 1.32
C LEU A 101 18.56 8.03 1.07
N ILE A 102 18.48 8.83 2.14
CA ILE A 102 18.21 10.26 2.12
C ILE A 102 19.34 11.02 2.83
N ASP A 103 19.88 12.00 2.15
CA ASP A 103 20.86 12.93 2.71
C ASP A 103 20.16 13.96 3.59
N ILE A 104 20.67 14.15 4.81
CA ILE A 104 20.15 15.11 5.79
C ILE A 104 21.23 16.09 6.28
N ARG A 105 20.81 17.24 6.80
CA ARG A 105 21.70 18.27 7.38
C ARG A 105 21.37 18.54 8.85
N PRO A 106 22.37 18.83 9.70
CA PRO A 106 22.18 18.94 11.15
C PRO A 106 21.10 19.91 11.65
N ASP A 107 20.87 20.99 10.92
CA ASP A 107 19.97 22.09 11.28
C ASP A 107 18.65 22.08 10.48
N GLU A 108 18.35 20.96 9.81
CA GLU A 108 17.15 20.80 8.99
C GLU A 108 16.21 19.72 9.52
N THR A 109 15.01 19.70 8.94
CA THR A 109 13.99 18.67 9.18
C THR A 109 13.81 17.82 7.92
N VAL A 110 13.56 16.54 8.12
CA VAL A 110 13.04 15.65 7.08
C VAL A 110 11.54 15.81 7.03
N GLN A 111 11.02 16.23 5.87
CA GLN A 111 9.59 16.37 5.62
C GLN A 111 9.13 15.23 4.73
N ILE A 112 8.09 14.52 5.13
CA ILE A 112 7.55 13.40 4.37
C ILE A 112 6.11 13.74 4.02
N SER A 113 5.78 13.76 2.73
CA SER A 113 4.43 13.92 2.22
C SER A 113 3.84 12.55 1.90
N LEU A 114 2.64 12.29 2.42
CA LEU A 114 1.92 11.04 2.21
C LEU A 114 0.82 11.27 1.15
N PRO A 115 0.78 10.48 0.07
CA PRO A 115 -0.30 10.54 -0.90
C PRO A 115 -1.62 10.03 -0.28
N LYS A 116 -2.73 10.30 -0.97
CA LYS A 116 -4.09 10.03 -0.44
C LYS A 116 -4.33 8.54 -0.21
N GLU A 117 -3.70 7.69 -1.02
CA GLU A 117 -3.76 6.24 -0.97
C GLU A 117 -3.22 5.71 0.37
N ILE A 118 -2.26 6.40 0.97
CA ILE A 118 -1.69 6.05 2.28
C ILE A 118 -2.45 6.80 3.38
N ALA A 119 -2.46 8.13 3.32
CA ALA A 119 -3.07 8.96 4.36
C ALA A 119 -4.60 8.83 4.45
N GLY A 120 -5.25 8.18 3.47
CA GLY A 120 -6.67 7.88 3.48
C GLY A 120 -7.06 6.64 4.28
N ALA A 121 -6.08 5.86 4.77
CA ALA A 121 -6.26 4.67 5.61
C ALA A 121 -5.61 4.90 6.99
N PRO A 122 -5.80 4.01 7.98
CA PRO A 122 -4.93 3.99 9.15
C PRO A 122 -3.50 3.66 8.72
N TRP A 123 -2.52 4.32 9.33
CA TRP A 123 -1.10 4.11 9.02
C TRP A 123 -0.26 4.38 10.27
N SER A 124 0.94 3.81 10.35
CA SER A 124 1.86 4.10 11.45
C SER A 124 3.17 4.70 10.97
N LEU A 125 3.76 5.52 11.85
CA LEU A 125 5.10 6.07 11.75
C LEU A 125 5.98 5.32 12.74
N LEU A 126 7.09 4.77 12.26
CA LEU A 126 8.22 4.43 13.11
C LEU A 126 9.39 5.34 12.75
N ALA A 127 9.94 6.07 13.72
CA ALA A 127 11.16 6.84 13.53
C ALA A 127 12.17 6.48 14.61
N LEU A 128 13.37 6.06 14.21
CA LEU A 128 14.45 5.67 15.11
C LEU A 128 15.54 6.73 15.07
N TYR A 129 15.87 7.24 16.26
CA TYR A 129 16.99 8.11 16.52
C TYR A 129 18.06 7.37 17.31
N GLU A 130 19.32 7.62 16.98
CA GLU A 130 20.45 6.92 17.58
C GLU A 130 21.66 7.84 17.74
N ASP A 131 22.48 7.60 18.76
CA ASP A 131 23.79 8.23 18.89
C ASP A 131 24.78 7.68 17.83
N SER A 132 26.04 8.15 17.85
CA SER A 132 27.04 7.69 16.89
C SER A 132 27.61 6.31 17.21
N GLU A 133 27.38 5.79 18.42
CA GLU A 133 27.95 4.54 18.93
C GLU A 133 26.90 3.44 19.15
N ALA A 134 25.65 3.66 18.73
CA ALA A 134 24.52 2.76 18.93
C ALA A 134 24.27 2.39 20.41
N ARG A 135 24.62 3.29 21.33
CA ARG A 135 24.46 3.08 22.78
C ARG A 135 23.14 3.60 23.32
N GLU A 136 22.59 4.60 22.66
CA GLU A 136 21.33 5.24 23.03
C GLU A 136 20.44 5.31 21.80
N ILE A 137 19.22 4.81 21.96
CA ILE A 137 18.20 4.72 20.92
C ILE A 137 16.91 5.30 21.47
N ASP A 138 16.27 6.16 20.69
CA ASP A 138 14.92 6.65 20.91
C ASP A 138 14.04 6.26 19.72
N VAL A 139 12.81 5.85 19.99
CA VAL A 139 11.87 5.36 18.97
C VAL A 139 10.53 6.05 19.15
N ILE A 140 10.09 6.71 18.07
CA ILE A 140 8.71 7.14 17.89
C ILE A 140 7.99 6.01 17.17
N ASP A 141 6.88 5.51 17.73
CA ASP A 141 5.99 4.52 17.12
C ASP A 141 4.54 4.98 17.30
N ASP A 142 4.05 5.75 16.33
CA ASP A 142 2.75 6.41 16.38
C ASP A 142 1.79 5.83 15.33
N MET A 143 0.55 5.57 15.75
CA MET A 143 -0.54 5.18 14.85
C MET A 143 -1.41 6.40 14.54
N HIS A 144 -1.72 6.60 13.26
CA HIS A 144 -2.57 7.68 12.78
C HIS A 144 -3.84 7.14 12.13
N GLY A 145 -4.96 7.83 12.38
CA GLY A 145 -6.23 7.54 11.76
C GLY A 145 -6.33 8.02 10.30
N PRO A 146 -7.34 7.54 9.55
CA PRO A 146 -7.63 8.01 8.20
C PRO A 146 -7.77 9.52 8.12
N SER A 147 -7.01 10.13 7.22
CA SER A 147 -6.97 11.58 6.93
C SER A 147 -6.61 12.48 8.11
N GLU A 148 -6.20 11.93 9.25
CA GLU A 148 -5.75 12.71 10.42
C GLU A 148 -4.52 13.54 10.08
N ARG A 149 -3.58 12.92 9.35
CA ARG A 149 -2.31 13.54 9.00
C ARG A 149 -1.86 13.08 7.62
N ARG A 150 -1.31 14.01 6.84
CA ARG A 150 -0.85 13.81 5.45
C ARG A 150 0.62 14.15 5.24
N SER A 151 1.28 14.60 6.28
CA SER A 151 2.71 14.89 6.26
C SER A 151 3.33 14.75 7.64
N ILE A 152 4.58 14.33 7.68
CA ILE A 152 5.40 14.26 8.89
C ILE A 152 6.59 15.21 8.75
N SER A 153 6.99 15.78 9.88
CA SER A 153 8.17 16.64 10.01
C SER A 153 9.03 16.07 11.13
N LEU A 154 10.20 15.51 10.80
CA LEU A 154 11.13 14.94 11.77
C LEU A 154 12.38 15.80 11.82
N PRO A 155 12.84 16.26 13.00
CA PRO A 155 14.13 16.93 13.07
C PRO A 155 15.27 15.94 12.78
N THR A 156 16.39 16.43 12.27
CA THR A 156 17.59 15.60 12.06
C THR A 156 18.16 15.07 13.37
N PHE A 157 18.04 15.86 14.44
CA PHE A 157 18.37 15.45 15.81
C PHE A 157 17.15 15.65 16.72
N ASN A 158 16.86 14.69 17.58
CA ASN A 158 15.83 14.85 18.60
C ASN A 158 16.33 15.77 19.75
N ASP A 159 15.49 16.01 20.75
CA ASP A 159 15.80 16.88 21.88
C ASP A 159 16.99 16.37 22.74
N ASP A 160 17.28 15.07 22.68
CA ASP A 160 18.42 14.43 23.36
C ASP A 160 19.71 14.45 22.51
N GLY A 161 19.65 15.02 21.30
CA GLY A 161 20.79 15.07 20.38
C GLY A 161 21.10 13.75 19.68
N LEU A 162 20.18 12.77 19.71
CA LEU A 162 20.25 11.55 18.92
C LEU A 162 19.87 11.87 17.48
N ALA A 163 20.57 11.27 16.52
CA ALA A 163 20.36 11.56 15.11
C ALA A 163 19.36 10.60 14.48
N LEU A 164 18.48 11.11 13.61
CA LEU A 164 17.55 10.30 12.84
C LEU A 164 18.33 9.29 11.97
N ARG A 165 17.97 8.01 12.07
CA ARG A 165 18.59 6.90 11.32
C ARG A 165 17.63 6.21 10.37
N ILE A 166 16.44 5.87 10.88
CA ILE A 166 15.45 5.08 10.17
C ILE A 166 14.10 5.77 10.28
N VAL A 167 13.38 5.83 9.18
CA VAL A 167 11.96 6.16 9.15
C VAL A 167 11.23 5.07 8.38
N GLU A 168 10.18 4.54 8.98
CA GLU A 168 9.23 3.67 8.31
C GLU A 168 7.83 4.26 8.36
N ILE A 169 7.15 4.21 7.23
CA ILE A 169 5.70 4.40 7.16
C ILE A 169 5.10 3.03 6.85
N LYS A 170 4.06 2.63 7.58
CA LYS A 170 3.43 1.32 7.41
C LYS A 170 1.93 1.45 7.22
N LEU A 171 1.39 0.63 6.33
CA LEU A 171 -0.05 0.38 6.27
C LEU A 171 -0.35 -0.94 6.99
N PRO A 172 -0.95 -0.88 8.19
CA PRO A 172 -1.28 -2.06 8.97
C PRO A 172 -2.46 -2.83 8.36
N MET A 173 -2.44 -4.13 8.54
CA MET A 173 -3.56 -5.03 8.31
C MET A 173 -3.69 -6.01 9.47
N GLY A 174 -4.93 -6.40 9.79
CA GLY A 174 -5.19 -7.47 10.74
C GLY A 174 -5.14 -8.82 10.05
N ILE A 175 -4.50 -9.79 10.68
CA ILE A 175 -4.62 -11.21 10.33
C ILE A 175 -5.22 -11.98 11.52
N VAL A 176 -5.93 -13.05 11.20
CA VAL A 176 -6.54 -13.93 12.19
C VAL A 176 -6.06 -15.34 11.92
N ASP A 177 -5.50 -15.99 12.93
CA ASP A 177 -5.15 -17.40 12.85
C ASP A 177 -6.45 -18.22 12.79
N ALA A 178 -6.63 -18.99 11.72
CA ALA A 178 -7.86 -19.75 11.49
C ALA A 178 -8.04 -20.92 12.47
N SER A 179 -6.97 -21.40 13.11
CA SER A 179 -6.96 -22.52 14.02
C SER A 179 -7.18 -22.11 15.48
N THR A 180 -6.59 -20.99 15.91
CA THR A 180 -6.67 -20.49 17.29
C THR A 180 -7.66 -19.33 17.46
N GLY A 181 -7.98 -18.61 16.38
CA GLY A 181 -8.74 -17.36 16.42
C GLY A 181 -7.92 -16.17 16.94
N GLU A 182 -6.61 -16.35 17.16
CA GLU A 182 -5.71 -15.28 17.60
C GLU A 182 -5.61 -14.19 16.52
N GLN A 183 -5.58 -12.92 16.95
CA GLN A 183 -5.48 -11.78 16.06
C GLN A 183 -4.09 -11.15 16.20
N SER A 184 -3.48 -10.81 15.08
CA SER A 184 -2.25 -10.01 15.06
C SER A 184 -2.31 -8.95 13.98
N ILE A 185 -1.49 -7.91 14.15
CA ILE A 185 -1.36 -6.83 13.17
C ILE A 185 -0.02 -7.00 12.48
N VAL A 186 -0.07 -7.07 11.15
CA VAL A 186 1.10 -7.09 10.27
C VAL A 186 1.01 -5.90 9.31
N SER A 187 2.08 -5.60 8.59
CA SER A 187 2.06 -4.54 7.58
C SER A 187 1.86 -5.15 6.20
N HIS A 188 0.90 -4.64 5.44
CA HIS A 188 0.74 -5.02 4.05
C HIS A 188 1.53 -4.11 3.11
N ALA A 189 2.01 -2.97 3.60
CA ALA A 189 2.94 -2.13 2.89
C ALA A 189 3.86 -1.40 3.88
N THR A 190 5.13 -1.32 3.54
CA THR A 190 6.15 -0.59 4.30
C THR A 190 6.97 0.26 3.36
N TRP A 191 7.18 1.52 3.69
CA TRP A 191 8.19 2.37 3.06
C TRP A 191 9.33 2.55 4.04
N ALA A 192 10.53 2.08 3.70
CA ALA A 192 11.70 2.18 4.55
C ALA A 192 12.66 3.25 4.03
N ILE A 193 13.06 4.16 4.92
CA ILE A 193 13.94 5.28 4.63
C ILE A 193 15.09 5.24 5.61
N HIS A 194 16.32 5.22 5.09
CA HIS A 194 17.52 5.41 5.87
C HIS A 194 18.07 6.80 5.63
N THR A 195 18.59 7.43 6.68
CA THR A 195 19.15 8.77 6.59
C THR A 195 20.65 8.75 6.82
N GLN A 196 21.36 9.61 6.10
CA GLN A 196 22.79 9.83 6.28
C GLN A 196 23.08 11.33 6.38
N ILE A 197 23.90 11.70 7.35
CA ILE A 197 24.30 13.11 7.54
C ILE A 197 25.35 13.46 6.50
N MET A 198 25.08 14.47 5.68
CA MET A 198 26.08 15.02 4.77
C MET A 198 27.21 15.67 5.58
N ARG A 199 28.47 15.34 5.25
CA ARG A 199 29.64 16.05 5.77
C ARG A 199 29.96 17.31 4.97
#